data_AF-A0A2V7VPB4-F1
#
_entry.id   AF-A0A2V7VPB4-F1
#
_cell.length_a   1.000
_cell.length_b   1.000
_cell.length_c   1.000
_cell.angle_alpha   90.00
_cell.angle_beta   90.00
_cell.angle_gamma   90.00
#
_symmetry.space_group_name_H-M   'P 1'
#
loop_
_entity.id
_entity.type
_entity.pdbx_description
1 polymer ?
#
loop_
_entity_poly.entity_id
_entity_poly.type
_entity_poly.pdbx_seq_one_letter_code
_entity_poly.pdbx_strand_id
1 'polypeptide(L)'
;MGASLYPAARSFAARLEDHFARHAASGPRGPASAPSPDAGAIEAMVDAGFWASLQREEGYAPEISLAFLPPERASRPLMFAAALPLGPRALARLAPAVERPGIHLGVWRERGELVVWGTTRAIPPLCFVLEVLGAGLMVVKHRPNEDSTKFQNVAVFEGEHVKVLSPQSVDVADHPLLLKSLIEPQAPASPDDPVDVLLRIAVSMRAHKRGGTLLMVPAASDAWRESIVQPIAYAVVPPFTELADLVRDPAADGASRKEGALGRVVDAVAGLTAVDGATLLTDHYELLAFGVKIGRPDGRPRVERVELSEPIEGGTPAVVNPLQLGGTRHISAAQFAQDQPDSVALVASQDGRFTIFAWSRRDGLVHAHRVETLLL
;
A
#
# COMPACT_ATOMS: atom_id res chain seq x y z
N MET A 1 28.34 26.08 -6.80
CA MET A 1 27.36 25.33 -7.59
C MET A 1 26.11 25.22 -6.71
N GLY A 2 25.05 25.95 -7.02
CA GLY A 2 23.80 25.87 -6.24
C GLY A 2 23.29 24.43 -6.29
N ALA A 3 22.88 23.87 -5.15
CA ALA A 3 22.24 22.57 -5.13
C ALA A 3 21.02 22.61 -6.06
N SER A 4 20.94 21.69 -7.02
CA SER A 4 19.75 21.56 -7.86
C SER A 4 18.60 21.19 -6.94
N LEU A 5 17.58 22.03 -6.82
CA LEU A 5 16.38 21.70 -6.07
C LEU A 5 15.50 20.74 -6.90
N TYR A 6 14.83 19.82 -6.22
CA TYR A 6 13.85 18.92 -6.80
C TYR A 6 12.55 19.68 -7.08
N PRO A 7 12.20 19.96 -8.35
CA PRO A 7 11.10 20.88 -8.66
C PRO A 7 9.74 20.44 -8.12
N ALA A 8 9.49 19.12 -8.07
CA ALA A 8 8.22 18.60 -7.58
C ALA A 8 8.03 18.85 -6.08
N ALA A 9 9.10 18.89 -5.28
CA ALA A 9 9.01 19.24 -3.86
C ALA A 9 8.35 20.61 -3.68
N ARG A 10 8.82 21.62 -4.41
CA ARG A 10 8.26 22.96 -4.39
C ARG A 10 6.82 23.01 -4.89
N SER A 11 6.54 22.35 -6.02
CA SER A 11 5.22 22.39 -6.65
C SER A 11 4.12 21.80 -5.77
N PHE A 12 4.44 20.83 -4.91
CA PHE A 12 3.45 20.13 -4.09
C PHE A 12 3.47 20.52 -2.59
N ALA A 13 4.48 21.25 -2.13
CA ALA A 13 4.64 21.60 -0.71
C ALA A 13 3.41 22.30 -0.12
N ALA A 14 2.88 23.34 -0.77
CA ALA A 14 1.71 24.08 -0.27
C ALA A 14 0.45 23.21 -0.20
N ARG A 15 0.24 22.33 -1.20
CA ARG A 15 -0.90 21.40 -1.21
C ARG A 15 -0.82 20.38 -0.07
N LEU A 16 0.38 19.90 0.24
CA LEU A 16 0.62 19.01 1.36
C LEU A 16 0.44 19.74 2.70
N GLU A 17 0.93 20.97 2.83
CA GLU A 17 0.68 21.82 4.00
C GLU A 17 -0.83 21.96 4.27
N ASP A 18 -1.62 22.30 3.24
CA ASP A 18 -3.09 22.42 3.34
C ASP A 18 -3.75 21.09 3.75
N HIS A 19 -3.24 19.95 3.29
CA HIS A 19 -3.73 18.64 3.70
C HIS A 19 -3.50 18.41 5.20
N PHE A 20 -2.27 18.61 5.69
CA PHE A 20 -1.93 18.40 7.09
C PHE A 20 -2.60 19.43 8.02
N ALA A 21 -2.72 20.69 7.60
CA ALA A 21 -3.41 21.74 8.34
C ALA A 21 -4.91 21.44 8.52
N ARG A 22 -5.58 20.94 7.47
CA ARG A 22 -7.00 20.52 7.55
C ARG A 22 -7.22 19.38 8.54
N HIS A 23 -6.36 18.37 8.53
CA HIS A 23 -6.47 17.24 9.46
C HIS A 23 -6.10 17.63 10.89
N ALA A 24 -5.10 18.50 11.07
CA ALA A 24 -4.77 19.04 12.39
C ALA A 24 -5.92 19.88 12.98
N ALA A 25 -6.72 20.54 12.14
CA ALA A 25 -7.89 21.30 12.57
C ALA A 25 -9.08 20.42 12.99
N SER A 26 -9.22 19.21 12.43
CA SER A 26 -10.28 18.25 12.77
C SER A 26 -9.90 17.28 13.90
N GLY A 27 -8.62 17.15 14.24
CA GLY A 27 -8.13 16.29 15.32
C GLY A 27 -8.18 16.90 16.73
N PRO A 28 -7.97 16.09 17.78
CA PRO A 28 -7.92 16.57 19.16
C PRO A 28 -6.75 17.54 19.37
N ARG A 29 -7.05 18.74 19.89
CA ARG A 29 -6.06 19.78 20.20
C ARG A 29 -5.46 19.52 21.58
N GLY A 30 -4.14 19.41 21.65
CA GLY A 30 -3.42 19.25 22.92
C GLY A 30 -1.91 19.31 22.76
N PRO A 31 -1.15 19.40 23.88
CA PRO A 31 0.31 19.45 23.85
C PRO A 31 0.98 18.19 23.26
N ALA A 32 0.23 17.08 23.17
CA ALA A 32 0.66 15.83 22.55
C ALA A 32 0.39 15.73 21.03
N SER A 33 -0.25 16.74 20.42
CA SER A 33 -0.56 16.70 18.98
C SER A 33 0.71 16.82 18.13
N ALA A 34 0.71 16.20 16.95
CA ALA A 34 1.77 16.41 15.98
C ALA A 34 1.87 17.90 15.59
N PRO A 35 3.09 18.44 15.41
CA PRO A 35 3.26 19.73 14.78
C PRO A 35 2.85 19.67 13.31
N SER A 36 2.16 20.69 12.82
CA SER A 36 1.90 20.84 11.38
C SER A 36 3.15 21.42 10.70
N PRO A 37 3.73 20.77 9.69
CA PRO A 37 4.82 21.36 8.92
C PRO A 37 4.28 22.47 8.00
N ASP A 38 5.07 23.52 7.82
CA ASP A 38 4.84 24.54 6.79
C ASP A 38 5.38 24.08 5.42
N ALA A 39 4.96 24.73 4.32
CA ALA A 39 5.42 24.37 2.97
C ALA A 39 6.96 24.38 2.85
N GLY A 40 7.66 25.30 3.51
CA GLY A 40 9.12 25.35 3.46
C GLY A 40 9.77 24.12 4.09
N ALA A 41 9.23 23.63 5.20
CA ALA A 41 9.70 22.39 5.82
C ALA A 41 9.41 21.16 4.95
N ILE A 42 8.21 21.10 4.35
CA ILE A 42 7.84 20.02 3.43
C ILE A 42 8.75 20.01 2.21
N GLU A 43 8.96 21.16 1.55
CA GLU A 43 9.86 21.30 0.40
C GLU A 43 11.26 20.80 0.74
N ALA A 44 11.82 21.23 1.87
CA ALA A 44 13.17 20.85 2.29
C ALA A 44 13.30 19.36 2.65
N MET A 45 12.30 18.77 3.32
CA MET A 45 12.29 17.33 3.63
C MET A 45 12.18 16.48 2.37
N VAL A 46 11.27 16.83 1.45
CA VAL A 46 11.07 16.12 0.18
C VAL A 46 12.29 16.26 -0.73
N ASP A 47 12.91 17.45 -0.79
CA ASP A 47 14.14 17.67 -1.55
C ASP A 47 15.32 16.85 -1.00
N ALA A 48 15.54 16.91 0.32
CA ALA A 48 16.60 16.14 0.96
C ALA A 48 16.39 14.62 0.79
N GLY A 49 15.15 14.15 0.94
CA GLY A 49 14.76 12.76 0.72
C GLY A 49 15.00 12.31 -0.73
N PHE A 50 14.60 13.13 -1.71
CA PHE A 50 14.76 12.82 -3.13
C PHE A 50 16.23 12.65 -3.47
N TRP A 51 17.08 13.62 -3.13
CA TRP A 51 18.51 13.54 -3.41
C TRP A 51 19.22 12.48 -2.60
N ALA A 52 18.75 12.16 -1.39
CA ALA A 52 19.25 11.02 -0.61
C ALA A 52 18.95 9.70 -1.32
N SER A 53 17.75 9.53 -1.87
CA SER A 53 17.32 8.31 -2.57
C SER A 53 18.21 7.93 -3.76
N LEU A 54 18.86 8.92 -4.36
CA LEU A 54 19.76 8.77 -5.50
C LEU A 54 21.21 8.48 -5.07
N GLN A 55 21.54 8.61 -3.78
CA GLN A 55 22.84 8.23 -3.25
C GLN A 55 22.99 6.71 -3.17
N ARG A 56 24.21 6.28 -2.86
CA ARG A 56 24.55 4.91 -2.49
C ARG A 56 25.41 4.95 -1.23
N GLU A 57 25.09 4.10 -0.27
CA GLU A 57 25.92 3.84 0.90
C GLU A 57 26.34 2.37 0.84
N GLU A 58 27.64 2.10 0.79
CA GLU A 58 28.20 0.74 0.62
C GLU A 58 27.61 -0.05 -0.57
N GLY A 59 27.12 0.66 -1.60
CA GLY A 59 26.50 0.07 -2.79
C GLY A 59 24.99 -0.14 -2.70
N TYR A 60 24.37 0.07 -1.54
CA TYR A 60 22.93 -0.05 -1.32
C TYR A 60 22.21 1.28 -1.55
N ALA A 61 21.00 1.20 -2.11
CA ALA A 61 20.10 2.35 -2.17
C ALA A 61 19.53 2.61 -0.77
N PRO A 62 19.52 3.85 -0.27
CA PRO A 62 19.07 4.13 1.08
C PRO A 62 17.54 4.07 1.18
N GLU A 63 17.05 3.30 2.15
CA GLU A 63 15.67 3.38 2.64
C GLU A 63 15.65 4.18 3.95
N ILE A 64 14.83 5.22 4.00
CA ILE A 64 14.86 6.22 5.08
C ILE A 64 13.43 6.58 5.46
N SER A 65 13.15 6.70 6.76
CA SER A 65 11.91 7.29 7.25
C SER A 65 12.21 8.56 8.05
N LEU A 66 11.63 9.69 7.65
CA LEU A 66 11.76 10.99 8.32
C LEU A 66 10.44 11.36 8.99
N ALA A 67 10.47 11.79 10.25
CA ALA A 67 9.30 12.31 10.95
C ALA A 67 9.52 13.78 11.34
N PHE A 68 8.59 14.66 10.97
CA PHE A 68 8.63 16.05 11.40
C PHE A 68 8.09 16.16 12.84
N LEU A 69 8.99 16.22 13.81
CA LEU A 69 8.65 16.15 15.23
C LEU A 69 9.76 16.77 16.09
N PRO A 70 9.47 17.66 17.05
CA PRO A 70 10.46 18.11 18.03
C PRO A 70 10.87 16.99 18.99
N PRO A 71 12.13 16.95 19.45
CA PRO A 71 12.60 15.90 20.36
C PRO A 71 11.81 15.86 21.68
N GLU A 72 11.28 16.99 22.16
CA GLU A 72 10.47 17.07 23.39
C GLU A 72 9.12 16.35 23.29
N ARG A 73 8.64 16.09 22.06
CA ARG A 73 7.39 15.35 21.81
C ARG A 73 7.63 13.90 21.40
N ALA A 74 8.88 13.48 21.27
CA ALA A 74 9.21 12.09 20.99
C ALA A 74 9.18 11.26 22.29
N SER A 75 8.59 10.06 22.22
CA SER A 75 8.63 9.13 23.35
C SER A 75 9.93 8.33 23.31
N ARG A 76 10.75 8.47 24.36
CA ARG A 76 12.04 7.78 24.51
C ARG A 76 12.95 7.89 23.27
N PRO A 77 13.25 9.12 22.80
CA PRO A 77 14.09 9.30 21.63
C PRO A 77 15.53 8.84 21.89
N LEU A 78 16.19 8.35 20.85
CA LEU A 78 17.65 8.29 20.81
C LEU A 78 18.13 9.64 20.29
N MET A 79 18.80 10.41 21.14
CA MET A 79 19.32 11.73 20.81
C MET A 79 20.75 11.65 20.29
N PHE A 80 21.06 12.37 19.21
CA PHE A 80 22.45 12.58 18.83
C PHE A 80 23.08 13.64 19.74
N ALA A 81 24.37 13.47 20.06
CA ALA A 81 25.11 14.47 20.82
C ALA A 81 25.22 15.82 20.05
N ALA A 82 25.27 15.74 18.72
CA ALA A 82 25.18 16.88 17.82
C ALA A 82 24.14 16.59 16.74
N ALA A 83 23.17 17.49 16.56
CA ALA A 83 22.22 17.40 15.48
C ALA A 83 22.93 17.54 14.12
N LEU A 84 22.43 16.83 13.12
CA LEU A 84 22.99 16.83 11.78
C LEU A 84 22.16 17.72 10.87
N PRO A 85 22.75 18.57 10.00
CA PRO A 85 21.98 19.31 9.01
C PRO A 85 21.14 18.36 8.16
N LEU A 86 19.88 18.72 7.89
CA LEU A 86 19.04 17.96 6.98
C LEU A 86 19.64 18.04 5.57
N GLY A 87 20.21 16.94 5.09
CA GLY A 87 20.80 16.91 3.77
C GLY A 87 21.10 15.52 3.24
N PRO A 88 21.26 15.37 1.91
CA PRO A 88 21.23 14.07 1.24
C PRO A 88 22.28 13.09 1.74
N ARG A 89 23.51 13.57 1.93
CA ARG A 89 24.65 12.76 2.38
C ARG A 89 24.50 12.30 3.84
N ALA A 90 23.95 13.14 4.70
CA ALA A 90 23.72 12.77 6.10
C ALA A 90 22.64 11.69 6.19
N LEU A 91 21.56 11.86 5.43
CA LEU A 91 20.47 10.89 5.37
C LEU A 91 20.93 9.53 4.81
N ALA A 92 21.66 9.51 3.70
CA ALA A 92 22.17 8.27 3.09
C ALA A 92 23.05 7.46 4.06
N ARG A 93 23.94 8.13 4.82
CA ARG A 93 24.79 7.49 5.83
C ARG A 93 24.02 6.94 7.03
N LEU A 94 22.87 7.53 7.35
CA LEU A 94 22.02 7.09 8.46
C LEU A 94 21.03 5.99 8.06
N ALA A 95 20.78 5.81 6.76
CA ALA A 95 19.80 4.86 6.24
C ALA A 95 19.92 3.45 6.86
N PRO A 96 21.12 2.83 6.99
CA PRO A 96 21.25 1.50 7.58
C PRO A 96 20.75 1.40 9.04
N ALA A 97 20.72 2.52 9.78
CA ALA A 97 20.25 2.56 11.16
C ALA A 97 18.71 2.66 11.27
N VAL A 98 18.03 3.03 10.18
CA VAL A 98 16.58 3.34 10.17
C VAL A 98 15.78 2.61 9.10
N GLU A 99 16.43 1.74 8.30
CA GLU A 99 15.77 0.88 7.30
C GLU A 99 14.71 -0.04 7.91
N ARG A 100 14.84 -0.39 9.20
CA ARG A 100 13.86 -1.24 9.88
C ARG A 100 12.53 -0.50 10.08
N PRO A 101 11.38 -1.13 9.78
CA PRO A 101 10.07 -0.53 9.99
C PRO A 101 9.87 0.02 11.40
N GLY A 102 9.25 1.21 11.48
CA GLY A 102 8.93 1.87 12.74
C GLY A 102 10.10 2.60 13.41
N ILE A 103 11.23 2.80 12.72
CA ILE A 103 12.30 3.70 13.17
C ILE A 103 12.32 4.92 12.26
N HIS A 104 12.15 6.10 12.84
CA HIS A 104 12.12 7.37 12.11
C HIS A 104 13.29 8.26 12.54
N LEU A 105 13.95 8.90 11.58
CA LEU A 105 14.82 10.04 11.84
C LEU A 105 13.96 11.24 12.20
N GLY A 106 14.18 11.79 13.39
CA GLY A 106 13.46 12.96 13.86
C GLY A 106 14.02 14.22 13.23
N VAL A 107 13.16 14.99 12.57
CA VAL A 107 13.49 16.26 11.91
C VAL A 107 12.78 17.40 12.64
N TRP A 108 13.55 18.43 13.02
CA TRP A 108 12.99 19.63 13.63
C TRP A 108 13.81 20.89 13.28
N ARG A 109 13.25 22.05 13.59
CA ARG A 109 13.91 23.35 13.41
C ARG A 109 14.83 23.65 14.59
N GLU A 110 16.10 23.90 14.31
CA GLU A 110 17.08 24.47 15.25
C GLU A 110 17.64 25.77 14.67
N ARG A 111 17.43 26.90 15.38
CA ARG A 111 17.82 28.25 14.93
C ARG A 111 17.30 28.62 13.52
N GLY A 112 16.13 28.09 13.15
CA GLY A 112 15.48 28.34 11.87
C GLY A 112 15.77 27.29 10.79
N GLU A 113 16.86 26.53 10.93
CA GLU A 113 17.29 25.51 9.97
C GLU A 113 16.76 24.12 10.34
N LEU A 114 16.48 23.26 9.35
CA LEU A 114 16.08 21.89 9.62
C LEU A 114 17.29 21.00 9.92
N VAL A 115 17.18 20.25 11.01
CA VAL A 115 18.19 19.31 11.46
C VAL A 115 17.57 17.96 11.78
N VAL A 116 18.38 16.92 11.64
CA VAL A 116 18.11 15.58 12.18
C VAL A 116 18.67 15.53 13.59
N TRP A 117 17.79 15.47 14.59
CA TRP A 117 18.18 15.50 16.01
C TRP A 117 18.45 14.11 16.60
N GLY A 118 18.01 13.03 15.93
CA GLY A 118 18.10 11.67 16.45
C GLY A 118 17.09 10.72 15.80
N THR A 119 16.68 9.69 16.54
CA THR A 119 15.67 8.71 16.09
C THR A 119 14.53 8.55 17.09
N THR A 120 13.33 8.26 16.59
CA THR A 120 12.17 7.88 17.40
C THR A 120 11.49 6.63 16.83
N ARG A 121 10.80 5.88 17.69
CA ARG A 121 9.94 4.75 17.32
C ARG A 121 8.46 5.01 17.50
N ALA A 122 8.11 6.09 18.19
CA ALA A 122 6.75 6.46 18.47
C ALA A 122 6.55 7.89 18.00
N ILE A 123 5.58 8.06 17.10
CA ILE A 123 5.18 9.34 16.56
C ILE A 123 3.70 9.57 16.87
N PRO A 124 3.28 10.81 17.18
CA PRO A 124 1.87 11.12 17.39
C PRO A 124 1.06 10.93 16.09
N PRO A 125 -0.27 10.77 16.18
CA PRO A 125 -1.14 10.82 15.02
C PRO A 125 -0.98 12.13 14.25
N LEU A 126 -1.23 12.09 12.94
CA LEU A 126 -1.09 13.19 12.01
C LEU A 126 0.34 13.75 11.88
N CYS A 127 1.34 13.08 12.46
CA CYS A 127 2.74 13.43 12.24
C CYS A 127 3.08 13.23 10.77
N PHE A 128 3.63 14.27 10.14
CA PHE A 128 4.16 14.20 8.79
C PHE A 128 5.35 13.23 8.77
N VAL A 129 5.20 12.19 7.96
CA VAL A 129 6.26 11.22 7.69
C VAL A 129 6.56 11.22 6.20
N LEU A 130 7.85 11.30 5.87
CA LEU A 130 8.37 11.06 4.53
C LEU A 130 9.18 9.78 4.55
N GLU A 131 8.79 8.80 3.74
CA GLU A 131 9.58 7.60 3.50
C GLU A 131 10.22 7.62 2.13
N VAL A 132 11.48 7.24 2.08
CA VAL A 132 12.24 6.96 0.86
C VAL A 132 12.29 5.45 0.73
N LEU A 133 11.64 4.91 -0.29
CA LEU A 133 11.50 3.46 -0.52
C LEU A 133 12.42 2.94 -1.64
N GLY A 134 13.07 3.84 -2.35
CA GLY A 134 13.96 3.51 -3.46
C GLY A 134 14.36 4.76 -4.24
N ALA A 135 15.20 4.58 -5.26
CA ALA A 135 15.69 5.68 -6.08
C ALA A 135 14.54 6.46 -6.73
N GLY A 136 14.36 7.72 -6.32
CA GLY A 136 13.29 8.61 -6.79
C GLY A 136 11.88 8.21 -6.33
N LEU A 137 11.73 7.21 -5.47
CA LEU A 137 10.44 6.76 -4.93
C LEU A 137 10.31 7.18 -3.46
N MET A 138 9.35 8.06 -3.19
CA MET A 138 9.07 8.52 -1.84
C MET A 138 7.58 8.57 -1.56
N VAL A 139 7.21 8.40 -0.28
CA VAL A 139 5.82 8.43 0.17
C VAL A 139 5.69 9.40 1.33
N VAL A 140 4.79 10.36 1.18
CA VAL A 140 4.32 11.19 2.29
C VAL A 140 3.12 10.50 2.91
N LYS A 141 3.15 10.32 4.22
CA LYS A 141 2.12 9.61 4.96
C LYS A 141 1.96 10.15 6.38
N HIS A 142 0.87 9.76 7.03
CA HIS A 142 0.67 9.99 8.44
C HIS A 142 -0.14 8.86 9.07
N ARG A 143 -0.10 8.79 10.39
CA ARG A 143 -0.98 7.90 11.14
C ARG A 143 -2.32 8.61 11.44
N PRO A 144 -3.50 8.03 11.17
CA PRO A 144 -4.78 8.74 11.33
C PRO A 144 -5.19 8.96 12.80
N ASN A 145 -4.93 8.00 13.68
CA ASN A 145 -5.30 8.05 15.11
C ASN A 145 -4.27 7.30 16.00
N GLU A 146 -4.36 7.42 17.33
CA GLU A 146 -3.36 6.85 18.26
C GLU A 146 -3.33 5.32 18.25
N ASP A 147 -4.49 4.69 18.01
CA ASP A 147 -4.67 3.25 18.05
C ASP A 147 -4.33 2.56 16.72
N SER A 148 -4.16 3.32 15.63
CA SER A 148 -3.80 2.75 14.34
C SER A 148 -2.34 2.29 14.33
N THR A 149 -2.12 1.03 13.97
CA THR A 149 -0.79 0.53 13.60
C THR A 149 -0.42 0.89 12.16
N LYS A 150 -1.39 1.36 11.36
CA LYS A 150 -1.24 1.64 9.94
C LYS A 150 -1.05 3.12 9.64
N PHE A 151 -0.22 3.35 8.63
CA PHE A 151 -0.09 4.65 7.99
C PHE A 151 -1.10 4.78 6.85
N GLN A 152 -1.58 6.01 6.65
CA GLN A 152 -2.31 6.42 5.48
C GLN A 152 -1.35 7.19 4.57
N ASN A 153 -1.23 6.73 3.33
CA ASN A 153 -0.46 7.43 2.30
C ASN A 153 -1.24 8.66 1.83
N VAL A 154 -0.53 9.78 1.71
CA VAL A 154 -1.08 11.09 1.28
C VAL A 154 -0.61 11.42 -0.13
N ALA A 155 0.68 11.21 -0.40
CA ALA A 155 1.25 11.43 -1.73
C ALA A 155 2.40 10.48 -2.00
N VAL A 156 2.54 10.09 -3.27
CA VAL A 156 3.65 9.28 -3.77
C VAL A 156 4.41 10.10 -4.81
N PHE A 157 5.71 10.22 -4.62
CA PHE A 157 6.65 10.85 -5.54
C PHE A 157 7.43 9.76 -6.27
N GLU A 158 7.37 9.74 -7.59
CA GLU A 158 8.03 8.78 -8.49
C GLU A 158 8.79 9.54 -9.58
N GLY A 159 10.06 9.84 -9.31
CA GLY A 159 10.88 10.65 -10.20
C GLY A 159 10.29 12.05 -10.34
N GLU A 160 9.76 12.41 -11.51
CA GLU A 160 9.05 13.68 -11.72
C GLU A 160 7.53 13.61 -11.51
N HIS A 161 6.98 12.39 -11.44
CA HIS A 161 5.54 12.18 -11.30
C HIS A 161 5.16 12.22 -9.82
N VAL A 162 4.10 12.95 -9.49
CA VAL A 162 3.57 13.01 -8.13
C VAL A 162 2.10 12.68 -8.16
N LYS A 163 1.72 11.71 -7.34
CA LYS A 163 0.35 11.23 -7.17
C LYS A 163 -0.13 11.61 -5.79
N VAL A 164 -1.08 12.53 -5.69
CA VAL A 164 -1.75 12.86 -4.42
C VAL A 164 -2.94 11.95 -4.30
N LEU A 165 -3.05 11.22 -3.20
CA LEU A 165 -4.05 10.18 -3.03
C LEU A 165 -5.42 10.77 -2.70
N SER A 166 -6.45 10.22 -3.34
CA SER A 166 -7.85 10.52 -3.09
C SER A 166 -8.64 9.22 -3.19
N PRO A 167 -8.72 8.43 -2.11
CA PRO A 167 -9.55 7.22 -2.07
C PRO A 167 -10.98 7.42 -2.59
N GLN A 168 -11.58 8.58 -2.28
CA GLN A 168 -12.95 8.93 -2.64
C GLN A 168 -13.14 9.27 -4.12
N SER A 169 -12.07 9.34 -4.91
CA SER A 169 -12.16 9.60 -6.35
C SER A 169 -12.56 8.37 -7.16
N VAL A 170 -12.56 7.18 -6.54
CA VAL A 170 -12.90 5.92 -7.20
C VAL A 170 -14.28 5.48 -6.74
N ASP A 171 -15.20 5.32 -7.68
CA ASP A 171 -16.49 4.75 -7.37
C ASP A 171 -16.39 3.23 -7.19
N VAL A 172 -16.63 2.78 -5.97
CA VAL A 172 -16.63 1.37 -5.59
C VAL A 172 -18.00 0.88 -5.12
N ALA A 173 -19.06 1.69 -5.28
CA ALA A 173 -20.38 1.44 -4.69
C ALA A 173 -20.99 0.08 -5.11
N ASP A 174 -20.72 -0.35 -6.34
CA ASP A 174 -21.28 -1.57 -6.93
C ASP A 174 -20.36 -2.80 -6.84
N HIS A 175 -19.21 -2.68 -6.17
CA HIS A 175 -18.25 -3.77 -6.00
C HIS A 175 -18.44 -4.57 -4.70
N PRO A 176 -17.93 -5.82 -4.63
CA PRO A 176 -17.92 -6.59 -3.40
C PRO A 176 -17.31 -5.79 -2.23
N LEU A 177 -17.87 -5.95 -1.02
CA LEU A 177 -17.44 -5.23 0.20
C LEU A 177 -15.93 -5.26 0.42
N LEU A 178 -15.36 -6.40 0.06
CA LEU A 178 -13.95 -6.71 0.05
C LEU A 178 -13.09 -5.65 -0.67
N LEU A 179 -13.54 -5.19 -1.84
CA LEU A 179 -12.85 -4.24 -2.70
C LEU A 179 -13.01 -2.80 -2.19
N LYS A 180 -14.24 -2.44 -1.75
CA LYS A 180 -14.51 -1.14 -1.12
C LYS A 180 -13.53 -0.85 0.00
N SER A 181 -13.23 -1.88 0.78
CA SER A 181 -12.42 -1.75 1.98
C SER A 181 -10.91 -1.65 1.72
N LEU A 182 -10.43 -2.13 0.56
CA LEU A 182 -9.05 -1.93 0.13
C LEU A 182 -8.79 -0.53 -0.42
N ILE A 183 -9.80 0.09 -1.05
CA ILE A 183 -9.69 1.39 -1.71
C ILE A 183 -10.06 2.52 -0.75
N GLU A 184 -11.12 2.36 0.03
CA GLU A 184 -11.54 3.26 1.09
C GLU A 184 -11.45 2.56 2.46
N PRO A 185 -10.24 2.29 2.97
CA PRO A 185 -10.09 1.67 4.28
C PRO A 185 -10.66 2.59 5.35
N GLN A 186 -11.78 2.17 5.95
CA GLN A 186 -12.24 2.73 7.23
C GLN A 186 -11.20 2.38 8.30
N ALA A 187 -11.19 3.14 9.42
CA ALA A 187 -10.40 2.73 10.57
C ALA A 187 -10.84 1.31 10.97
N PRO A 188 -9.96 0.29 10.89
CA PRO A 188 -10.36 -1.07 11.16
C PRO A 188 -10.84 -1.16 12.61
N ALA A 189 -11.97 -1.83 12.83
CA ALA A 189 -12.49 -2.01 14.19
C ALA A 189 -11.55 -2.87 15.06
N SER A 190 -10.73 -3.71 14.41
CA SER A 190 -9.65 -4.48 15.02
C SER A 190 -8.58 -4.84 13.98
N PRO A 191 -7.34 -5.20 14.38
CA PRO A 191 -6.31 -5.73 13.47
C PRO A 191 -6.74 -6.99 12.71
N ASP A 192 -7.75 -7.70 13.22
CA ASP A 192 -8.30 -8.93 12.62
C ASP A 192 -9.49 -8.65 11.68
N ASP A 193 -9.78 -7.39 11.37
CA ASP A 193 -10.81 -7.01 10.40
C ASP A 193 -10.53 -7.69 9.04
N PRO A 194 -11.51 -8.41 8.42
CA PRO A 194 -11.35 -9.01 7.09
C PRO A 194 -10.76 -8.05 6.03
N VAL A 195 -11.03 -6.76 6.18
CA VAL A 195 -10.45 -5.68 5.35
C VAL A 195 -8.93 -5.61 5.49
N ASP A 196 -8.43 -5.74 6.71
CA ASP A 196 -7.01 -5.75 7.03
C ASP A 196 -6.32 -6.97 6.40
N VAL A 197 -6.95 -8.14 6.46
CA VAL A 197 -6.37 -9.40 5.94
C VAL A 197 -5.99 -9.28 4.47
N LEU A 198 -6.86 -8.72 3.63
CA LEU A 198 -6.54 -8.58 2.22
C LEU A 198 -5.53 -7.51 1.92
N LEU A 199 -5.52 -6.43 2.69
CA LEU A 199 -4.48 -5.43 2.59
C LEU A 199 -3.13 -6.09 2.90
N ARG A 200 -3.05 -6.91 3.95
CA ARG A 200 -1.84 -7.66 4.31
C ARG A 200 -1.44 -8.65 3.23
N ILE A 201 -2.39 -9.38 2.64
CA ILE A 201 -2.13 -10.27 1.50
C ILE A 201 -1.58 -9.47 0.32
N ALA A 202 -2.20 -8.35 -0.05
CA ALA A 202 -1.78 -7.51 -1.15
C ALA A 202 -0.36 -6.93 -0.94
N VAL A 203 -0.07 -6.45 0.28
CA VAL A 203 1.26 -5.98 0.67
C VAL A 203 2.28 -7.12 0.58
N SER A 204 1.95 -8.31 1.10
CA SER A 204 2.84 -9.48 1.07
C SER A 204 3.08 -10.01 -0.35
N MET A 205 2.06 -10.01 -1.21
CA MET A 205 2.18 -10.31 -2.65
C MET A 205 3.16 -9.36 -3.36
N ARG A 206 3.17 -8.07 -2.99
CA ARG A 206 4.12 -7.11 -3.56
C ARG A 206 5.53 -7.32 -3.01
N ALA A 207 5.65 -7.62 -1.72
CA ALA A 207 6.92 -7.75 -1.03
C ALA A 207 7.84 -8.81 -1.66
N HIS A 208 7.28 -9.91 -2.19
CA HIS A 208 8.10 -10.96 -2.81
C HIS A 208 8.60 -10.63 -4.24
N LYS A 209 8.18 -9.52 -4.86
CA LYS A 209 8.70 -8.98 -6.15
C LYS A 209 8.74 -9.96 -7.35
N ARG A 210 7.93 -11.03 -7.32
CA ARG A 210 7.87 -12.04 -8.41
C ARG A 210 6.66 -11.86 -9.34
N GLY A 211 5.79 -10.92 -9.00
CA GLY A 211 4.43 -10.84 -9.53
C GLY A 211 3.58 -12.02 -9.05
N GLY A 212 2.26 -11.87 -9.08
CA GLY A 212 1.34 -12.90 -8.62
C GLY A 212 -0.11 -12.61 -8.96
N THR A 213 -0.93 -13.65 -8.96
CA THR A 213 -2.38 -13.55 -9.18
C THR A 213 -3.11 -14.31 -8.09
N LEU A 214 -4.06 -13.65 -7.44
CA LEU A 214 -4.96 -14.23 -6.46
C LEU A 214 -6.39 -14.03 -6.96
N LEU A 215 -7.17 -15.10 -7.00
CA LEU A 215 -8.58 -15.09 -7.33
C LEU A 215 -9.35 -15.38 -6.05
N MET A 216 -10.24 -14.46 -5.68
CA MET A 216 -11.22 -14.68 -4.64
C MET A 216 -12.55 -15.08 -5.26
N VAL A 217 -13.04 -16.25 -4.89
CA VAL A 217 -14.26 -16.86 -5.45
C VAL A 217 -15.30 -17.12 -4.36
N PRO A 218 -16.61 -17.11 -4.66
CA PRO A 218 -17.64 -17.40 -3.66
C PRO A 218 -17.52 -18.84 -3.12
N ALA A 219 -17.49 -19.02 -1.79
CA ALA A 219 -17.48 -20.35 -1.17
C ALA A 219 -18.74 -21.17 -1.48
N ALA A 220 -19.87 -20.49 -1.70
CA ALA A 220 -21.17 -21.10 -1.93
C ALA A 220 -21.43 -21.52 -3.39
N SER A 221 -20.46 -21.36 -4.30
CA SER A 221 -20.62 -21.65 -5.72
C SER A 221 -19.36 -22.28 -6.32
N ASP A 222 -19.54 -23.21 -7.25
CA ASP A 222 -18.47 -23.83 -8.04
C ASP A 222 -18.42 -23.27 -9.49
N ALA A 223 -19.25 -22.29 -9.84
CA ALA A 223 -19.34 -21.74 -11.20
C ALA A 223 -17.99 -21.19 -11.73
N TRP A 224 -17.14 -20.70 -10.83
CA TRP A 224 -15.80 -20.22 -11.14
C TRP A 224 -14.91 -21.30 -11.78
N ARG A 225 -15.21 -22.59 -11.57
CA ARG A 225 -14.45 -23.70 -12.16
C ARG A 225 -14.51 -23.74 -13.68
N GLU A 226 -15.57 -23.20 -14.29
CA GLU A 226 -15.70 -23.11 -15.76
C GLU A 226 -14.62 -22.21 -16.38
N SER A 227 -14.11 -21.25 -15.60
CA SER A 227 -13.01 -20.36 -15.98
C SER A 227 -11.63 -20.90 -15.59
N ILE A 228 -11.52 -22.14 -15.10
CA ILE A 228 -10.25 -22.76 -14.70
C ILE A 228 -9.97 -23.98 -15.59
N VAL A 229 -8.80 -24.00 -16.21
CA VAL A 229 -8.36 -25.13 -17.04
C VAL A 229 -8.13 -26.36 -16.15
N GLN A 230 -8.75 -27.47 -16.54
CA GLN A 230 -8.62 -28.77 -15.85
C GLN A 230 -7.56 -29.66 -16.53
N PRO A 231 -6.91 -30.57 -15.78
CA PRO A 231 -6.98 -30.74 -14.32
C PRO A 231 -6.16 -29.69 -13.56
N ILE A 232 -6.55 -29.39 -12.31
CA ILE A 232 -5.79 -28.51 -11.42
C ILE A 232 -4.62 -29.28 -10.79
N ALA A 233 -3.38 -28.95 -11.18
CA ALA A 233 -2.19 -29.67 -10.74
C ALA A 233 -1.90 -29.54 -9.23
N TYR A 234 -2.11 -28.35 -8.66
CA TYR A 234 -1.88 -28.08 -7.24
C TYR A 234 -3.20 -27.79 -6.50
N ALA A 235 -4.16 -28.71 -6.64
CA ALA A 235 -5.40 -28.67 -5.86
C ALA A 235 -5.12 -29.01 -4.39
N VAL A 236 -5.78 -28.29 -3.48
CA VAL A 236 -5.65 -28.47 -2.03
C VAL A 236 -6.90 -29.19 -1.53
N VAL A 237 -6.73 -30.45 -1.09
CA VAL A 237 -7.83 -31.30 -0.64
C VAL A 237 -7.46 -32.00 0.69
N PRO A 238 -8.22 -31.78 1.78
CA PRO A 238 -9.31 -30.80 1.90
C PRO A 238 -8.80 -29.36 1.74
N PRO A 239 -9.68 -28.37 1.49
CA PRO A 239 -9.30 -26.96 1.50
C PRO A 239 -8.50 -26.61 2.76
N PHE A 240 -7.47 -25.78 2.61
CA PHE A 240 -6.66 -25.35 3.75
C PHE A 240 -7.30 -24.13 4.43
N THR A 241 -7.59 -24.25 5.73
CA THR A 241 -8.46 -23.32 6.46
C THR A 241 -7.74 -22.43 7.47
N GLU A 242 -6.41 -22.56 7.67
CA GLU A 242 -5.73 -21.86 8.78
C GLU A 242 -5.95 -20.34 8.76
N LEU A 243 -5.93 -19.72 7.57
CA LEU A 243 -6.24 -18.30 7.42
C LEU A 243 -7.72 -18.02 7.77
N ALA A 244 -8.63 -18.83 7.26
CA ALA A 244 -10.05 -18.72 7.54
C ALA A 244 -10.38 -18.85 9.03
N ASP A 245 -9.71 -19.76 9.72
CA ASP A 245 -9.88 -20.03 11.15
C ASP A 245 -9.37 -18.83 11.98
N LEU A 246 -8.22 -18.26 11.61
CA LEU A 246 -7.68 -17.06 12.26
C LEU A 246 -8.57 -15.82 12.06
N VAL A 247 -9.24 -15.69 10.91
CA VAL A 247 -10.18 -14.58 10.67
C VAL A 247 -11.50 -14.79 11.43
N ARG A 248 -11.98 -16.04 11.54
CA ARG A 248 -13.24 -16.38 12.21
C ARG A 248 -13.18 -16.37 13.73
N ASP A 249 -12.05 -16.70 14.35
CA ASP A 249 -11.89 -16.77 15.81
C ASP A 249 -10.90 -15.71 16.37
N PRO A 250 -11.38 -14.49 16.69
CA PRO A 250 -10.65 -13.45 17.43
C PRO A 250 -10.15 -13.84 18.82
N ALA A 251 -10.73 -14.85 19.47
CA ALA A 251 -10.82 -14.88 20.93
C ALA A 251 -9.94 -15.94 21.62
N ALA A 252 -9.28 -16.84 20.90
CA ALA A 252 -8.62 -17.99 21.52
C ALA A 252 -7.19 -17.73 22.05
N ASP A 253 -6.46 -16.74 21.52
CA ASP A 253 -5.07 -16.47 21.87
C ASP A 253 -4.80 -14.97 22.06
N GLY A 254 -3.93 -14.60 23.01
CA GLY A 254 -3.61 -13.20 23.30
C GLY A 254 -3.21 -12.41 22.04
N ALA A 255 -3.75 -11.20 21.89
CA ALA A 255 -3.73 -10.39 20.65
C ALA A 255 -2.37 -10.32 19.91
N SER A 256 -1.26 -10.19 20.64
CA SER A 256 0.08 -10.12 20.02
C SER A 256 0.57 -11.45 19.43
N ARG A 257 0.23 -12.59 20.03
CA ARG A 257 0.58 -13.91 19.49
C ARG A 257 -0.23 -14.23 18.26
N LYS A 258 -1.51 -13.86 18.28
CA LYS A 258 -2.42 -14.04 17.15
C LYS A 258 -2.03 -13.17 15.96
N GLU A 259 -1.70 -11.89 16.18
CA GLU A 259 -1.20 -10.99 15.12
C GLU A 259 0.04 -11.57 14.42
N GLY A 260 0.98 -12.13 15.20
CA GLY A 260 2.15 -12.82 14.63
C GLY A 260 1.81 -14.11 13.89
N ALA A 261 0.77 -14.85 14.29
CA ALA A 261 0.30 -16.03 13.58
C ALA A 261 -0.39 -15.66 12.26
N LEU A 262 -1.31 -14.68 12.29
CA LEU A 262 -1.99 -14.16 11.10
C LEU A 262 -0.98 -13.65 10.06
N GLY A 263 0.02 -12.88 10.49
CA GLY A 263 1.08 -12.42 9.59
C GLY A 263 1.81 -13.56 8.87
N ARG A 264 2.19 -14.62 9.61
CA ARG A 264 2.87 -15.79 9.00
C ARG A 264 1.99 -16.53 8.00
N VAL A 265 0.71 -16.71 8.31
CA VAL A 265 -0.23 -17.41 7.42
C VAL A 265 -0.53 -16.57 6.17
N VAL A 266 -0.67 -15.24 6.33
CA VAL A 266 -0.79 -14.31 5.21
C VAL A 266 0.44 -14.40 4.31
N ASP A 267 1.65 -14.40 4.87
CA ASP A 267 2.89 -14.52 4.09
C ASP A 267 2.98 -15.86 3.36
N ALA A 268 2.54 -16.95 4.00
CA ALA A 268 2.48 -18.27 3.37
C ALA A 268 1.51 -18.28 2.18
N VAL A 269 0.29 -17.76 2.35
CA VAL A 269 -0.73 -17.69 1.27
C VAL A 269 -0.29 -16.76 0.15
N ALA A 270 0.21 -15.57 0.47
CA ALA A 270 0.71 -14.62 -0.53
C ALA A 270 1.91 -15.20 -1.30
N GLY A 271 2.80 -15.96 -0.63
CA GLY A 271 3.91 -16.65 -1.26
C GLY A 271 3.50 -17.66 -2.34
N LEU A 272 2.33 -18.29 -2.22
CA LEU A 272 1.79 -19.19 -3.24
C LEU A 272 1.45 -18.46 -4.55
N THR A 273 1.14 -17.16 -4.49
CA THR A 273 0.84 -16.36 -5.68
C THR A 273 2.05 -16.15 -6.58
N ALA A 274 3.27 -16.40 -6.08
CA ALA A 274 4.50 -16.35 -6.86
C ALA A 274 4.69 -17.56 -7.79
N VAL A 275 3.89 -18.63 -7.62
CA VAL A 275 3.87 -19.79 -8.51
C VAL A 275 3.21 -19.39 -9.85
N ASP A 276 3.67 -19.95 -10.97
CA ASP A 276 3.07 -19.67 -12.27
C ASP A 276 1.60 -20.12 -12.33
N GLY A 277 0.71 -19.22 -12.76
CA GLY A 277 -0.73 -19.34 -12.62
C GLY A 277 -1.31 -18.46 -11.51
N ALA A 278 -2.52 -18.77 -11.06
CA ALA A 278 -3.24 -18.05 -10.02
C ALA A 278 -3.42 -18.90 -8.76
N THR A 279 -3.50 -18.23 -7.60
CA THR A 279 -3.95 -18.82 -6.34
C THR A 279 -5.45 -18.62 -6.19
N LEU A 280 -6.17 -19.64 -5.73
CA LEU A 280 -7.62 -19.60 -5.50
C LEU A 280 -7.90 -19.60 -4.00
N LEU A 281 -8.54 -18.53 -3.54
CA LEU A 281 -9.10 -18.40 -2.20
C LEU A 281 -10.62 -18.27 -2.30
N THR A 282 -11.34 -18.81 -1.32
CA THR A 282 -12.75 -18.42 -1.15
C THR A 282 -12.89 -17.03 -0.53
N ASP A 283 -14.08 -16.46 -0.59
CA ASP A 283 -14.51 -15.29 0.18
C ASP A 283 -14.59 -15.57 1.70
N HIS A 284 -14.32 -16.80 2.13
CA HIS A 284 -14.10 -17.19 3.53
C HIS A 284 -12.62 -17.45 3.87
N TYR A 285 -11.70 -17.08 2.97
CA TYR A 285 -10.25 -17.27 3.13
C TYR A 285 -9.77 -18.72 3.16
N GLU A 286 -10.52 -19.64 2.57
CA GLU A 286 -10.11 -21.04 2.43
C GLU A 286 -9.30 -21.20 1.14
N LEU A 287 -8.10 -21.77 1.24
CA LEU A 287 -7.23 -21.99 0.10
C LEU A 287 -7.65 -23.28 -0.64
N LEU A 288 -8.05 -23.12 -1.90
CA LEU A 288 -8.55 -24.22 -2.74
C LEU A 288 -7.48 -24.82 -3.65
N ALA A 289 -6.61 -23.97 -4.21
CA ALA A 289 -5.56 -24.38 -5.14
C ALA A 289 -4.56 -23.24 -5.37
N PHE A 290 -3.42 -23.56 -5.97
CA PHE A 290 -2.49 -22.57 -6.51
C PHE A 290 -1.94 -23.01 -7.87
N GLY A 291 -1.27 -22.08 -8.56
CA GLY A 291 -0.78 -22.30 -9.92
C GLY A 291 -1.86 -22.68 -10.93
N VAL A 292 -3.10 -22.22 -10.74
CA VAL A 292 -4.21 -22.55 -11.65
C VAL A 292 -4.13 -21.72 -12.91
N LYS A 293 -4.46 -22.32 -14.06
CA LYS A 293 -4.53 -21.60 -15.33
C LYS A 293 -5.94 -21.09 -15.55
N ILE A 294 -6.06 -19.77 -15.69
CA ILE A 294 -7.32 -19.12 -16.06
C ILE A 294 -7.61 -19.42 -17.54
N GLY A 295 -8.76 -20.05 -17.78
CA GLY A 295 -9.35 -20.25 -19.09
C GLY A 295 -10.48 -19.26 -19.35
N ARG A 296 -11.00 -19.29 -20.58
CA ARG A 296 -12.25 -18.63 -20.93
C ARG A 296 -13.29 -19.72 -21.19
N PRO A 297 -14.45 -19.72 -20.52
CA PRO A 297 -15.49 -20.68 -20.80
C PRO A 297 -15.95 -20.60 -22.27
N ASP A 298 -16.38 -21.73 -22.83
CA ASP A 298 -16.87 -21.78 -24.20
C ASP A 298 -18.08 -20.85 -24.39
N GLY A 299 -18.10 -20.14 -25.52
CA GLY A 299 -19.17 -19.18 -25.83
C GLY A 299 -19.08 -17.84 -25.08
N ARG A 300 -18.15 -17.66 -24.14
CA ARG A 300 -17.93 -16.35 -23.50
C ARG A 300 -17.10 -15.43 -24.40
N PRO A 301 -17.47 -14.13 -24.50
CA PRO A 301 -16.71 -13.16 -25.28
C PRO A 301 -15.36 -12.87 -24.63
N ARG A 302 -14.38 -12.46 -25.44
CA ARG A 302 -13.14 -11.90 -24.91
C ARG A 302 -13.43 -10.58 -24.20
N VAL A 303 -12.71 -10.32 -23.13
CA VAL A 303 -12.67 -8.97 -22.56
C VAL A 303 -11.95 -8.05 -23.54
N GLU A 304 -12.62 -6.98 -23.97
CA GLU A 304 -12.09 -6.00 -24.94
C GLU A 304 -11.93 -4.61 -24.34
N ARG A 305 -12.68 -4.34 -23.27
CA ARG A 305 -12.77 -3.04 -22.60
C ARG A 305 -12.77 -3.28 -21.10
N VAL A 306 -12.07 -2.40 -20.39
CA VAL A 306 -12.02 -2.34 -18.93
C VAL A 306 -12.01 -0.88 -18.51
N GLU A 307 -12.70 -0.54 -17.45
CA GLU A 307 -12.58 0.79 -16.86
C GLU A 307 -11.38 0.80 -15.91
N LEU A 308 -10.36 1.57 -16.25
CA LEU A 308 -9.19 1.77 -15.43
C LEU A 308 -9.40 2.98 -14.52
N SER A 309 -9.20 2.80 -13.22
CA SER A 309 -9.21 3.89 -12.25
C SER A 309 -8.03 3.80 -11.29
N GLU A 310 -7.70 4.93 -10.67
CA GLU A 310 -6.65 5.06 -9.67
C GLU A 310 -7.13 6.05 -8.59
N PRO A 311 -6.92 5.78 -7.29
CA PRO A 311 -7.40 6.63 -6.18
C PRO A 311 -6.49 7.84 -5.96
N ILE A 312 -6.44 8.73 -6.95
CA ILE A 312 -5.61 9.94 -6.96
C ILE A 312 -6.44 11.18 -7.29
N GLU A 313 -6.08 12.32 -6.70
CA GLU A 313 -6.73 13.60 -6.95
C GLU A 313 -6.65 14.00 -8.43
N GLY A 314 -7.81 14.24 -9.05
CA GLY A 314 -7.92 14.54 -10.48
C GLY A 314 -7.82 13.33 -11.40
N GLY A 315 -7.70 12.11 -10.85
CA GLY A 315 -7.80 10.88 -11.61
C GLY A 315 -9.20 10.69 -12.16
N THR A 316 -9.32 10.61 -13.49
CA THR A 316 -10.59 10.29 -14.17
C THR A 316 -10.55 8.84 -14.64
N PRO A 317 -11.57 8.02 -14.34
CA PRO A 317 -11.68 6.68 -14.90
C PRO A 317 -11.63 6.72 -16.43
N ALA A 318 -10.93 5.76 -17.03
CA ALA A 318 -10.77 5.68 -18.47
C ALA A 318 -11.06 4.27 -18.97
N VAL A 319 -11.90 4.16 -20.00
CA VAL A 319 -12.11 2.87 -20.65
C VAL A 319 -10.96 2.57 -21.59
N VAL A 320 -10.22 1.51 -21.28
CA VAL A 320 -9.02 1.10 -22.00
C VAL A 320 -9.15 -0.32 -22.52
N ASN A 321 -8.26 -0.71 -23.44
CA ASN A 321 -8.11 -2.10 -23.82
C ASN A 321 -7.30 -2.85 -22.74
N PRO A 322 -7.66 -4.09 -22.34
CA PRO A 322 -6.91 -4.88 -21.36
C PRO A 322 -5.41 -5.01 -21.63
N LEU A 323 -4.99 -4.98 -22.90
CA LEU A 323 -3.58 -5.02 -23.32
C LEU A 323 -2.77 -3.81 -22.82
N GLN A 324 -3.44 -2.71 -22.44
CA GLN A 324 -2.82 -1.51 -21.88
C GLN A 324 -2.62 -1.58 -20.36
N LEU A 325 -3.21 -2.57 -19.69
CA LEU A 325 -3.11 -2.69 -18.23
C LEU A 325 -1.78 -3.29 -17.77
N GLY A 326 -1.27 -4.28 -18.51
CA GLY A 326 -0.04 -5.00 -18.18
C GLY A 326 0.11 -6.30 -18.96
N GLY A 327 0.88 -7.24 -18.40
CA GLY A 327 1.15 -8.53 -19.02
C GLY A 327 -0.02 -9.52 -19.00
N THR A 328 0.26 -10.76 -19.40
CA THR A 328 -0.72 -11.86 -19.50
C THR A 328 -1.56 -12.07 -18.24
N ARG A 329 -0.98 -11.93 -17.05
CA ARG A 329 -1.70 -12.01 -15.76
C ARG A 329 -2.84 -11.00 -15.65
N HIS A 330 -2.65 -9.76 -16.10
CA HIS A 330 -3.70 -8.73 -16.07
C HIS A 330 -4.82 -9.05 -17.03
N ILE A 331 -4.48 -9.51 -18.24
CA ILE A 331 -5.47 -9.87 -19.27
C ILE A 331 -6.30 -11.06 -18.81
N SER A 332 -5.66 -12.09 -18.25
CA SER A 332 -6.33 -13.26 -17.71
C SER A 332 -7.21 -12.92 -16.50
N ALA A 333 -6.73 -12.07 -15.58
CA ALA A 333 -7.53 -11.61 -14.45
C ALA A 333 -8.75 -10.79 -14.88
N ALA A 334 -8.60 -9.88 -15.86
CA ALA A 334 -9.70 -9.14 -16.44
C ALA A 334 -10.73 -10.07 -17.10
N GLN A 335 -10.28 -11.07 -17.85
CA GLN A 335 -11.16 -12.08 -18.45
C GLN A 335 -11.90 -12.87 -17.37
N PHE A 336 -11.21 -13.30 -16.32
CA PHE A 336 -11.81 -14.01 -15.20
C PHE A 336 -12.90 -13.18 -14.51
N ALA A 337 -12.63 -11.90 -14.21
CA ALA A 337 -13.60 -11.01 -13.61
C ALA A 337 -14.83 -10.76 -14.50
N GLN A 338 -14.67 -10.76 -15.83
CA GLN A 338 -15.79 -10.69 -16.77
C GLN A 338 -16.63 -11.98 -16.76
N ASP A 339 -15.97 -13.13 -16.74
CA ASP A 339 -16.65 -14.43 -16.82
C ASP A 339 -17.28 -14.85 -15.49
N GLN A 340 -16.74 -14.34 -14.37
CA GLN A 340 -17.14 -14.66 -13.00
C GLN A 340 -17.48 -13.38 -12.22
N PRO A 341 -18.67 -12.78 -12.44
CA PRO A 341 -19.05 -11.46 -11.92
C PRO A 341 -19.06 -11.33 -10.39
N ASP A 342 -19.19 -12.44 -9.68
CA ASP A 342 -19.22 -12.48 -8.21
C ASP A 342 -17.84 -12.75 -7.60
N SER A 343 -16.78 -12.75 -8.42
CA SER A 343 -15.39 -12.97 -7.99
C SER A 343 -14.56 -11.69 -8.12
N VAL A 344 -13.42 -11.66 -7.42
CA VAL A 344 -12.44 -10.58 -7.49
C VAL A 344 -11.08 -11.17 -7.84
N ALA A 345 -10.32 -10.50 -8.71
CA ALA A 345 -8.95 -10.90 -9.02
C ALA A 345 -7.96 -9.80 -8.61
N LEU A 346 -6.94 -10.17 -7.83
CA LEU A 346 -5.85 -9.31 -7.40
C LEU A 346 -4.60 -9.69 -8.18
N VAL A 347 -3.95 -8.70 -8.80
CA VAL A 347 -2.74 -8.90 -9.59
C VAL A 347 -1.63 -8.01 -9.09
N ALA A 348 -0.58 -8.64 -8.54
CA ALA A 348 0.70 -8.00 -8.30
C ALA A 348 1.56 -8.14 -9.56
N SER A 349 2.02 -7.02 -10.10
CA SER A 349 2.93 -7.01 -11.23
C SER A 349 4.38 -7.08 -10.79
N GLN A 350 5.26 -7.58 -11.65
CA GLN A 350 6.71 -7.55 -11.41
C GLN A 350 7.27 -6.12 -11.41
N ASP A 351 6.61 -5.20 -12.10
CA ASP A 351 6.98 -3.77 -12.15
C ASP A 351 6.44 -2.97 -10.94
N GLY A 352 5.88 -3.64 -9.93
CA GLY A 352 5.45 -3.04 -8.66
C GLY A 352 4.00 -2.52 -8.64
N ARG A 353 3.31 -2.52 -9.79
CA ARG A 353 1.88 -2.20 -9.89
C ARG A 353 1.02 -3.25 -9.20
N PHE A 354 -0.13 -2.82 -8.69
CA PHE A 354 -1.11 -3.70 -8.09
C PHE A 354 -2.50 -3.33 -8.58
N THR A 355 -3.16 -4.26 -9.26
CA THR A 355 -4.46 -4.02 -9.88
C THR A 355 -5.50 -4.99 -9.33
N ILE A 356 -6.64 -4.45 -8.91
CA ILE A 356 -7.81 -5.22 -8.49
C ILE A 356 -8.83 -5.20 -9.62
N PHE A 357 -9.33 -6.37 -10.02
CA PHE A 357 -10.33 -6.55 -11.05
C PHE A 357 -11.64 -7.06 -10.45
N ALA A 358 -12.74 -6.38 -10.78
CA ALA A 358 -14.09 -6.79 -10.40
C ALA A 358 -15.09 -6.38 -11.48
N TRP A 359 -16.19 -7.13 -11.60
CA TRP A 359 -17.28 -6.75 -12.49
C TRP A 359 -18.13 -5.64 -11.87
N SER A 360 -18.44 -4.59 -12.64
CA SER A 360 -19.47 -3.61 -12.31
C SER A 360 -20.79 -4.03 -12.95
N ARG A 361 -21.79 -4.38 -12.13
CA ARG A 361 -23.14 -4.69 -12.62
C ARG A 361 -23.85 -3.47 -13.20
N ARG A 362 -23.57 -2.29 -12.66
CA ARG A 362 -24.13 -1.02 -13.12
C ARG A 362 -23.62 -0.66 -14.51
N ASP A 363 -22.31 -0.76 -14.71
CA ASP A 363 -21.66 -0.28 -15.93
C ASP A 363 -21.53 -1.40 -16.99
N GLY A 364 -21.78 -2.65 -16.59
CA GLY A 364 -21.70 -3.82 -17.47
C GLY A 364 -20.29 -4.06 -18.01
N LEU A 365 -19.28 -3.75 -17.19
CA LEU A 365 -17.87 -3.76 -17.56
C LEU A 365 -17.00 -4.20 -16.38
N VAL A 366 -15.83 -4.77 -16.67
CA VAL A 366 -14.80 -5.00 -15.65
C VAL A 366 -14.15 -3.69 -15.27
N HIS A 367 -14.12 -3.40 -13.98
CA HIS A 367 -13.35 -2.33 -13.39
C HIS A 367 -11.99 -2.86 -12.96
N ALA A 368 -10.94 -2.12 -13.31
CA ALA A 368 -9.55 -2.36 -12.97
C ALA A 368 -9.05 -1.20 -12.13
N HIS A 369 -8.89 -1.40 -10.83
CA HIS A 369 -8.43 -0.38 -9.90
C HIS A 369 -6.94 -0.56 -9.64
N ARG A 370 -6.12 0.40 -10.08
CA ARG A 370 -4.71 0.48 -9.70
C ARG A 370 -4.60 1.09 -8.32
N VAL A 371 -4.04 0.32 -7.39
CA VAL A 371 -4.02 0.66 -5.96
C VAL A 371 -2.63 0.54 -5.36
N GLU A 372 -1.57 0.39 -6.18
CA GLU A 372 -0.21 0.25 -5.66
C GLU A 372 0.21 1.39 -4.74
N THR A 373 -0.27 2.61 -4.99
CA THR A 373 -0.01 3.81 -4.18
C THR A 373 -0.59 3.72 -2.77
N LEU A 374 -1.65 2.94 -2.58
CA LEU A 374 -2.24 2.63 -1.27
C LEU A 374 -1.44 1.57 -0.50
N LEU A 375 -0.56 0.81 -1.18
CA LEU A 375 0.14 -0.36 -0.65
C LEU A 375 1.63 -0.11 -0.39
N LEU A 376 2.10 1.12 -0.56
CA LEU A 376 3.50 1.53 -0.35
C LEU A 376 3.82 1.86 1.11
#